data_AF-A0A1D9G0F8-F1
#
_entry.id   AF-A0A1D9G0F8-F1
#
_cell.length_a   1.000
_cell.length_b   1.000
_cell.length_c   1.000
_cell.angle_alpha   90.00
_cell.angle_beta   90.00
_cell.angle_gamma   90.00
#
_symmetry.space_group_name_H-M   'P 1'
#
loop_
_entity.id
_entity.type
_entity.pdbx_description
1 polymer ?
#
loop_
_entity_poly.entity_id
_entity_poly.type
_entity_poly.pdbx_seq_one_letter_code
_entity_poly.pdbx_strand_id
1 'polypeptide(L)'
;MITLYVINKVINKFQNLLLTGIIVSVGLWAIPVSAQVEDEQVNALVEALRLSAPPNRPNDGMYSQWQVLPAIIPSWTSQCAGQAMTPAQFEADPTTARSVVACIIRRELEIEFRDSGNNEMIAVRRTACWWMTGKPSGCNSGATADYVQRVLGFYQQPHRSTPVFAQVEDQQVNTLDPQVNTLDPQVNALVEALRLSAPPNRPNDGMYSQWQVLPAIIPSWTSQCAGQAMTPAQFEADPTTARSVVACIIKRELEIELTDSGNNEMIAVRRTACWWMTGKPSGCNSGATADYVQRVLGFYQQHRSTNL
;
A
#
# COMPACT_ATOMS: atom_id res chain seq x y z
N MET A 1 -70.27 40.89 -31.17
CA MET A 1 -70.78 39.51 -31.22
C MET A 1 -69.74 38.69 -31.98
N ILE A 2 -69.21 37.68 -31.31
CA ILE A 2 -68.09 36.81 -31.71
C ILE A 2 -68.49 35.95 -32.92
N THR A 3 -67.48 35.41 -33.60
CA THR A 3 -67.40 34.05 -34.19
C THR A 3 -66.98 34.15 -35.66
N LEU A 4 -65.67 34.12 -35.98
CA LEU A 4 -64.71 32.99 -36.02
C LEU A 4 -64.59 32.39 -37.44
N TYR A 5 -63.37 31.90 -37.71
CA TYR A 5 -63.06 30.74 -38.56
C TYR A 5 -63.01 31.03 -40.08
N VAL A 6 -61.94 30.76 -40.85
CA VAL A 6 -61.36 29.45 -41.25
C VAL A 6 -60.31 29.75 -42.35
N ILE A 7 -59.03 29.39 -42.20
CA ILE A 7 -58.34 28.14 -42.59
C ILE A 7 -57.91 28.05 -44.08
N ASN A 8 -56.61 27.73 -44.23
CA ASN A 8 -55.93 26.91 -45.25
C ASN A 8 -55.53 27.42 -46.64
N LYS A 9 -54.23 27.15 -46.93
CA LYS A 9 -53.69 26.36 -48.05
C LYS A 9 -52.67 27.09 -48.96
N VAL A 10 -51.40 26.81 -48.66
CA VAL A 10 -50.26 26.48 -49.55
C VAL A 10 -50.45 26.70 -51.07
N ILE A 11 -49.51 27.45 -51.70
CA ILE A 11 -48.64 27.03 -52.84
C ILE A 11 -47.99 28.25 -53.54
N ASN A 12 -46.65 28.30 -53.44
CA ASN A 12 -45.62 28.78 -54.39
C ASN A 12 -45.75 30.11 -55.15
N LYS A 13 -44.72 30.97 -54.97
CA LYS A 13 -43.88 31.46 -56.09
C LYS A 13 -42.56 32.09 -55.62
N PHE A 14 -41.48 31.39 -55.96
CA PHE A 14 -40.26 31.86 -56.60
C PHE A 14 -39.50 33.11 -56.09
N GLN A 15 -38.31 32.81 -55.54
CA GLN A 15 -37.00 33.43 -55.78
C GLN A 15 -36.82 34.93 -55.45
N ASN A 16 -36.05 35.20 -54.39
CA ASN A 16 -34.86 36.05 -54.49
C ASN A 16 -33.85 35.71 -53.38
N LEU A 17 -32.63 35.43 -53.81
CA LEU A 17 -31.45 35.13 -53.00
C LEU A 17 -31.06 36.30 -52.09
N LEU A 18 -30.96 36.07 -50.78
CA LEU A 18 -30.04 36.79 -49.91
C LEU A 18 -29.45 35.85 -48.84
N LEU A 19 -28.14 35.63 -48.96
CA LEU A 19 -27.17 35.38 -47.89
C LEU A 19 -27.38 34.14 -46.99
N THR A 20 -26.78 33.04 -47.45
CA THR A 20 -26.38 31.89 -46.63
C THR A 20 -25.42 32.32 -45.52
N GLY A 21 -25.96 32.50 -44.32
CA GLY A 21 -25.22 32.45 -43.05
C GLY A 21 -25.69 31.24 -42.26
N ILE A 22 -25.16 30.06 -42.58
CA ILE A 22 -25.37 28.87 -41.74
C ILE A 22 -24.33 28.97 -40.61
N ILE A 23 -24.74 29.49 -39.46
CA ILE A 23 -24.09 29.13 -38.20
C ILE A 23 -24.50 27.68 -37.96
N VAL A 24 -23.66 26.73 -38.40
CA VAL A 24 -23.71 25.37 -37.90
C VAL A 24 -23.27 25.50 -36.45
N SER A 25 -24.23 25.60 -35.55
CA SER A 25 -24.04 25.27 -34.15
C SER A 25 -23.69 23.79 -34.10
N VAL A 26 -22.40 23.48 -34.27
CA VAL A 26 -21.82 22.21 -33.89
C VAL A 26 -22.09 22.10 -32.41
N GLY A 27 -23.12 21.34 -32.06
CA GLY A 27 -23.30 20.86 -30.71
C GLY A 27 -22.00 20.18 -30.33
N LEU A 28 -21.25 20.80 -29.42
CA LEU A 28 -20.21 20.14 -28.66
C LEU A 28 -20.95 19.08 -27.85
N TRP A 29 -21.14 17.90 -28.45
CA TRP A 29 -21.36 16.69 -27.69
C TRP A 29 -20.14 16.59 -26.79
N ALA A 30 -20.30 16.91 -25.50
CA ALA A 30 -19.36 16.50 -24.50
C ALA A 30 -19.31 14.98 -24.60
N ILE A 31 -18.31 14.47 -25.32
CA ILE A 31 -17.98 13.06 -25.30
C ILE A 31 -17.73 12.78 -23.82
N PRO A 32 -18.49 11.90 -23.16
CA PRO A 32 -18.13 11.49 -21.83
C PRO A 32 -16.77 10.82 -21.99
N VAL A 33 -15.71 11.51 -21.56
CA VAL A 33 -14.43 10.87 -21.33
C VAL A 33 -14.73 9.86 -20.22
N SER A 34 -14.91 8.60 -20.60
CA SER A 34 -14.88 7.50 -19.65
C SER A 34 -13.51 7.59 -19.00
N ALA A 35 -13.46 7.97 -17.72
CA ALA A 35 -12.24 7.85 -16.94
C ALA A 35 -11.86 6.37 -16.98
N GLN A 36 -10.82 6.05 -17.75
CA GLN A 36 -10.28 4.70 -17.79
C GLN A 36 -9.55 4.48 -16.46
N VAL A 37 -9.65 3.28 -15.91
CA VAL A 37 -8.87 2.93 -14.73
C VAL A 37 -7.40 2.89 -15.15
N GLU A 38 -6.58 3.72 -14.52
CA GLU A 38 -5.17 3.83 -14.85
C GLU A 38 -4.38 2.61 -14.31
N ASP A 39 -3.29 2.26 -14.98
CA ASP A 39 -2.44 1.13 -14.58
C ASP A 39 -1.87 1.33 -13.16
N GLU A 40 -1.61 2.57 -12.77
CA GLU A 40 -1.19 2.96 -11.43
C GLU A 40 -2.24 2.56 -10.38
N GLN A 41 -3.52 2.79 -10.65
CA GLN A 41 -4.63 2.45 -9.74
C GLN A 41 -4.78 0.93 -9.60
N VAL A 42 -4.64 0.20 -10.71
CA VAL A 42 -4.65 -1.26 -10.69
C VAL A 42 -3.47 -1.80 -9.87
N ASN A 43 -2.26 -1.32 -10.15
CA ASN A 43 -1.05 -1.75 -9.45
C ASN A 43 -1.11 -1.44 -7.96
N ALA A 44 -1.60 -0.25 -7.60
CA ALA A 44 -1.84 0.19 -6.23
C ALA A 44 -2.77 -0.77 -5.48
N LEU A 45 -3.92 -1.10 -6.09
CA LEU A 45 -4.90 -1.97 -5.47
C LEU A 45 -4.42 -3.42 -5.37
N VAL A 46 -3.76 -3.93 -6.40
CA VAL A 46 -3.14 -5.26 -6.37
C VAL A 46 -2.16 -5.37 -5.20
N GLU A 47 -1.31 -4.36 -5.00
CA GLU A 47 -0.36 -4.36 -3.89
C GLU A 47 -1.04 -4.21 -2.53
N ALA A 48 -2.05 -3.36 -2.42
CA ALA A 48 -2.82 -3.19 -1.19
C ALA A 48 -3.53 -4.49 -0.76
N LEU A 49 -4.06 -5.26 -1.71
CA LEU A 49 -4.65 -6.58 -1.46
C LEU A 49 -3.61 -7.58 -0.96
N ARG A 50 -2.42 -7.58 -1.55
CA ARG A 50 -1.28 -8.42 -1.13
C ARG A 50 -0.86 -8.13 0.30
N LEU A 51 -0.69 -6.85 0.63
CA LEU A 51 -0.28 -6.39 1.97
C LEU A 51 -1.37 -6.63 3.03
N SER A 52 -2.63 -6.70 2.61
CA SER A 52 -3.77 -6.95 3.50
C SER A 52 -4.10 -8.44 3.67
N ALA A 53 -3.59 -9.28 2.77
CA ALA A 53 -3.79 -10.72 2.78
C ALA A 53 -3.14 -11.35 4.03
N PRO A 54 -3.77 -12.37 4.62
CA PRO A 54 -3.10 -13.23 5.60
C PRO A 54 -1.77 -13.76 5.03
N PRO A 55 -0.76 -14.03 5.88
CA PRO A 55 0.49 -14.61 5.42
C PRO A 55 0.24 -15.91 4.64
N ASN A 56 0.83 -16.02 3.45
CA ASN A 56 0.74 -17.22 2.63
C ASN A 56 1.46 -18.38 3.32
N ARG A 57 0.74 -19.45 3.66
CA ARG A 57 1.31 -20.63 4.33
C ARG A 57 1.14 -21.88 3.49
N PRO A 58 2.08 -22.83 3.60
CA PRO A 58 1.84 -24.17 3.08
C PRO A 58 0.53 -24.75 3.65
N ASN A 59 -0.36 -25.19 2.75
CA ASN A 59 -1.62 -25.88 3.07
C ASN A 59 -2.68 -25.05 3.81
N ASP A 60 -2.69 -23.71 3.69
CA ASP A 60 -3.79 -22.87 4.20
C ASP A 60 -5.06 -22.93 3.33
N GLY A 61 -5.01 -23.66 2.21
CA GLY A 61 -6.11 -23.80 1.26
C GLY A 61 -6.24 -22.63 0.29
N MET A 62 -5.32 -21.67 0.35
CA MET A 62 -5.22 -20.51 -0.53
C MET A 62 -3.89 -20.54 -1.27
N TYR A 63 -3.78 -19.76 -2.34
CA TYR A 63 -2.61 -19.77 -3.22
C TYR A 63 -2.17 -18.35 -3.58
N SER A 64 -0.88 -18.18 -3.76
CA SER A 64 -0.13 -16.96 -3.99
C SER A 64 -0.13 -15.98 -2.81
N GLN A 65 0.65 -14.92 -2.96
CA GLN A 65 0.72 -13.81 -2.01
C GLN A 65 -0.60 -13.04 -1.87
N TRP A 66 -1.57 -13.26 -2.77
CA TRP A 66 -2.89 -12.65 -2.74
C TRP A 66 -3.96 -13.55 -2.13
N GLN A 67 -3.61 -14.78 -1.74
CA GLN A 67 -4.54 -15.73 -1.12
C GLN A 67 -5.78 -15.97 -2.01
N VAL A 68 -5.57 -16.53 -3.19
CA VAL A 68 -6.61 -16.87 -4.16
C VAL A 68 -7.13 -18.28 -3.90
N LEU A 69 -8.46 -18.47 -3.99
CA LEU A 69 -9.07 -19.78 -3.81
C LEU A 69 -8.71 -20.73 -4.97
N PRO A 70 -8.35 -22.00 -4.68
CA PRO A 70 -7.92 -22.96 -5.69
C PRO A 70 -8.95 -23.20 -6.79
N ALA A 71 -10.24 -23.21 -6.43
CA ALA A 71 -11.33 -23.46 -7.37
C ALA A 71 -11.47 -22.38 -8.45
N ILE A 72 -10.96 -21.17 -8.20
CA ILE A 72 -11.10 -20.02 -9.11
C ILE A 72 -9.91 -19.91 -10.06
N ILE A 73 -8.73 -20.39 -9.66
CA ILE A 73 -7.46 -20.25 -10.38
C ILE A 73 -7.55 -20.71 -11.85
N PRO A 74 -8.10 -21.90 -12.20
CA PRO A 74 -8.16 -22.33 -13.60
C PRO A 74 -8.98 -21.39 -14.49
N SER A 75 -10.06 -20.82 -13.95
CA SER A 75 -10.93 -19.90 -14.68
C SER A 75 -10.23 -18.56 -14.92
N TRP A 76 -9.65 -17.96 -13.87
CA TRP A 76 -8.96 -16.68 -13.98
C TRP A 76 -7.73 -16.75 -14.88
N THR A 77 -6.95 -17.82 -14.78
CA THR A 77 -5.74 -18.00 -15.60
C THR A 77 -6.09 -18.25 -17.07
N SER A 78 -7.15 -19.02 -17.36
CA SER A 78 -7.67 -19.15 -18.73
C SER A 78 -8.09 -17.80 -19.31
N GLN A 79 -8.81 -17.00 -18.52
CA GLN A 79 -9.29 -15.68 -18.96
C GLN A 79 -8.14 -14.67 -19.17
N CYS A 80 -7.16 -14.64 -18.28
CA CYS A 80 -6.16 -13.57 -18.22
C CYS A 80 -4.80 -13.93 -18.82
N ALA A 81 -4.45 -15.23 -18.86
CA ALA A 81 -3.19 -15.74 -19.38
C ALA A 81 -3.37 -16.69 -20.58
N GLY A 82 -4.62 -16.94 -21.01
CA GLY A 82 -4.95 -17.75 -22.18
C GLY A 82 -4.85 -19.27 -21.96
N GLN A 83 -4.48 -19.72 -20.77
CA GLN A 83 -4.40 -21.14 -20.41
C GLN A 83 -4.77 -21.35 -18.94
N ALA A 84 -5.51 -22.43 -18.67
CA ALA A 84 -5.85 -22.80 -17.32
C ALA A 84 -4.63 -23.38 -16.59
N MET A 85 -4.29 -22.81 -15.43
CA MET A 85 -3.27 -23.33 -14.53
C MET A 85 -3.89 -24.09 -13.37
N THR A 86 -3.16 -25.07 -12.85
CA THR A 86 -3.44 -25.67 -11.55
C THR A 86 -3.04 -24.73 -10.41
N PRO A 87 -3.59 -24.89 -9.20
CA PRO A 87 -3.17 -24.11 -8.04
C PRO A 87 -1.66 -24.18 -7.74
N ALA A 88 -1.05 -25.36 -7.89
CA ALA A 88 0.39 -25.54 -7.68
C ALA A 88 1.24 -24.79 -8.72
N GLN A 89 0.82 -24.77 -9.99
CA GLN A 89 1.49 -23.98 -11.03
C GLN A 89 1.34 -22.48 -10.76
N PHE A 90 0.18 -22.05 -10.26
CA PHE A 90 -0.08 -20.65 -9.92
C PHE A 90 0.75 -20.19 -8.73
N GLU A 91 0.93 -21.03 -7.70
CA GLU A 91 1.83 -20.77 -6.57
C GLU A 91 3.28 -20.62 -7.01
N ALA A 92 3.73 -21.52 -7.90
CA ALA A 92 5.12 -21.59 -8.34
C ALA A 92 5.54 -20.44 -9.26
N ASP A 93 4.58 -19.69 -9.83
CA ASP A 93 4.84 -18.58 -10.72
C ASP A 93 4.23 -17.27 -10.19
N PRO A 94 4.93 -16.57 -9.26
CA PRO A 94 4.43 -15.34 -8.66
C PRO A 94 4.26 -14.20 -9.67
N THR A 95 4.98 -14.23 -10.79
CA THR A 95 4.86 -13.24 -11.86
C THR A 95 3.53 -13.39 -12.58
N THR A 96 3.21 -14.62 -13.00
CA THR A 96 1.90 -14.93 -13.62
C THR A 96 0.77 -14.77 -12.61
N ALA A 97 0.97 -15.12 -11.34
CA ALA A 97 -0.03 -14.88 -10.30
C ALA A 97 -0.36 -13.39 -10.16
N ARG A 98 0.66 -12.52 -10.10
CA ARG A 98 0.47 -11.07 -10.05
C ARG A 98 -0.25 -10.54 -11.29
N SER A 99 0.13 -10.99 -12.50
CA SER A 99 -0.50 -10.51 -13.74
C SER A 99 -1.97 -10.92 -13.86
N VAL A 100 -2.31 -12.14 -13.44
CA VAL A 100 -3.69 -12.62 -13.41
C VAL A 100 -4.51 -11.85 -12.39
N VAL A 101 -3.99 -11.63 -11.18
CA VAL A 101 -4.67 -10.79 -10.17
C VAL A 101 -4.87 -9.37 -10.71
N ALA A 102 -3.87 -8.75 -11.34
CA ALA A 102 -4.00 -7.42 -11.93
C ALA A 102 -5.07 -7.37 -13.03
N CYS A 103 -5.15 -8.38 -13.90
CA CYS A 103 -6.19 -8.49 -14.92
C CYS A 103 -7.60 -8.53 -14.31
N ILE A 104 -7.80 -9.34 -13.26
CA ILE A 104 -9.09 -9.44 -12.57
C ILE A 104 -9.42 -8.16 -11.81
N ILE A 105 -8.46 -7.58 -11.11
CA ILE A 105 -8.64 -6.33 -10.37
C ILE A 105 -8.96 -5.17 -11.31
N ARG A 106 -8.32 -5.05 -12.47
CA ARG A 106 -8.69 -4.04 -13.47
C ARG A 106 -10.17 -4.16 -13.85
N ARG A 107 -10.62 -5.37 -14.20
CA ARG A 107 -12.02 -5.61 -14.57
C ARG A 107 -12.99 -5.19 -13.46
N GLU A 108 -12.76 -5.65 -12.23
CA GLU A 108 -13.68 -5.33 -11.12
C GLU A 108 -13.60 -3.85 -10.73
N LEU A 109 -12.41 -3.24 -10.79
CA LEU A 109 -12.24 -1.82 -10.48
C LEU A 109 -12.95 -0.94 -11.52
N GLU A 110 -12.88 -1.28 -12.82
CA GLU A 110 -13.62 -0.58 -13.88
C GLU A 110 -15.14 -0.63 -13.66
N ILE A 111 -15.68 -1.79 -13.27
CA ILE A 111 -17.10 -1.95 -12.93
C ILE A 111 -17.45 -1.03 -11.76
N GLU A 112 -16.66 -1.06 -10.69
CA GLU A 112 -16.95 -0.29 -9.48
C GLU A 112 -16.71 1.22 -9.64
N PHE A 113 -15.81 1.65 -10.54
CA PHE A 113 -15.67 3.05 -10.93
C PHE A 113 -16.96 3.55 -11.57
N ARG A 114 -17.49 2.82 -12.56
CA ARG A 114 -18.76 3.18 -13.20
C ARG A 114 -19.91 3.22 -12.20
N ASP A 115 -20.02 2.21 -11.36
CA ASP A 115 -21.15 2.02 -10.42
C ASP A 115 -21.05 2.92 -9.18
N SER A 116 -19.91 3.58 -8.97
CA SER A 116 -19.71 4.59 -7.92
C SER A 116 -19.80 6.03 -8.43
N GLY A 117 -20.09 6.24 -9.72
CA GLY A 117 -20.09 7.57 -10.32
C GLY A 117 -18.67 8.16 -10.45
N ASN A 118 -17.70 7.30 -10.75
CA ASN A 118 -16.27 7.59 -10.84
C ASN A 118 -15.60 8.00 -9.51
N ASN A 119 -16.13 7.53 -8.38
CA ASN A 119 -15.51 7.77 -7.08
C ASN A 119 -14.50 6.67 -6.77
N GLU A 120 -13.22 6.95 -6.99
CA GLU A 120 -12.10 6.02 -6.80
C GLU A 120 -12.12 5.32 -5.43
N MET A 121 -12.26 6.06 -4.33
CA MET A 121 -12.21 5.45 -3.00
C MET A 121 -13.42 4.56 -2.71
N ILE A 122 -14.59 4.88 -3.26
CA ILE A 122 -15.75 3.99 -3.21
C ILE A 122 -15.50 2.76 -4.07
N ALA A 123 -14.95 2.93 -5.28
CA ALA A 123 -14.64 1.84 -6.18
C ALA A 123 -13.66 0.85 -5.55
N VAL A 124 -12.53 1.35 -5.03
CA VAL A 124 -11.50 0.57 -4.32
C VAL A 124 -12.09 -0.17 -3.12
N ARG A 125 -12.91 0.50 -2.30
CA ARG A 125 -13.58 -0.14 -1.15
C ARG A 125 -14.46 -1.30 -1.61
N ARG A 126 -15.24 -1.09 -2.67
CA ARG A 126 -16.17 -2.09 -3.22
C ARG A 126 -15.41 -3.26 -3.84
N THR A 127 -14.35 -3.00 -4.60
CA THR A 127 -13.47 -4.05 -5.15
C THR A 127 -12.80 -4.86 -4.05
N ALA A 128 -12.32 -4.23 -2.98
CA ALA A 128 -11.75 -4.93 -1.81
C ALA A 128 -12.80 -5.78 -1.07
N CYS A 129 -14.05 -5.31 -1.00
CA CYS A 129 -15.15 -6.09 -0.42
C CYS A 129 -15.50 -7.29 -1.31
N TRP A 130 -15.50 -7.09 -2.64
CA TRP A 130 -15.70 -8.14 -3.61
C TRP A 130 -14.61 -9.20 -3.52
N TRP A 131 -13.35 -8.79 -3.34
CA TRP A 131 -12.24 -9.72 -3.16
C TRP A 131 -12.48 -10.72 -2.02
N MET A 132 -13.02 -10.23 -0.89
CA MET A 132 -13.27 -11.06 0.28
C MET A 132 -14.54 -11.90 0.20
N THR A 133 -15.55 -11.46 -0.56
CA THR A 133 -16.93 -11.99 -0.42
C THR A 133 -17.60 -12.39 -1.73
N GLY A 134 -16.98 -12.06 -2.86
CA GLY A 134 -17.59 -12.11 -4.19
C GLY A 134 -18.68 -11.05 -4.41
N LYS A 135 -18.85 -10.08 -3.50
CA LYS A 135 -19.85 -9.00 -3.60
C LYS A 135 -19.23 -7.63 -3.28
N PRO A 136 -19.63 -6.55 -3.97
CA PRO A 136 -19.07 -5.22 -3.72
C PRO A 136 -19.58 -4.55 -2.43
N SER A 137 -20.48 -5.21 -1.69
CA SER A 137 -21.11 -4.67 -0.49
C SER A 137 -21.28 -5.75 0.58
N GLY A 138 -21.56 -5.32 1.81
CA GLY A 138 -21.69 -6.21 2.98
C GLY A 138 -20.47 -6.22 3.91
N CYS A 139 -19.36 -5.57 3.53
CA CYS A 139 -18.15 -5.45 4.35
C CYS A 139 -18.18 -4.20 5.25
N ASN A 140 -19.23 -4.05 6.05
CA ASN A 140 -19.40 -2.90 6.95
C ASN A 140 -19.12 -3.22 8.43
N SER A 141 -18.96 -4.50 8.77
CA SER A 141 -18.58 -4.96 10.11
C SER A 141 -17.78 -6.27 10.08
N GLY A 142 -17.13 -6.60 11.19
CA GLY A 142 -16.39 -7.85 11.37
C GLY A 142 -15.11 -7.95 10.52
N ALA A 143 -14.61 -9.17 10.37
CA ALA A 143 -13.31 -9.43 9.74
C ALA A 143 -13.20 -8.92 8.28
N THR A 144 -14.32 -8.90 7.54
CA THR A 144 -14.35 -8.37 6.17
C THR A 144 -14.23 -6.85 6.14
N ALA A 145 -14.81 -6.14 7.12
CA ALA A 145 -14.61 -4.70 7.25
C ALA A 145 -13.17 -4.37 7.66
N ASP A 146 -12.59 -5.14 8.57
CA ASP A 146 -11.20 -4.95 8.99
C ASP A 146 -10.23 -5.16 7.83
N TYR A 147 -10.47 -6.19 7.00
CA TYR A 147 -9.69 -6.41 5.77
C TYR A 147 -9.82 -5.23 4.81
N VAL A 148 -11.05 -4.80 4.50
CA VAL A 148 -11.29 -3.67 3.59
C VAL A 148 -10.63 -2.39 4.10
N GLN A 149 -10.65 -2.13 5.40
CA GLN A 149 -9.97 -0.97 5.98
C GLN A 149 -8.45 -1.02 5.80
N ARG A 150 -7.82 -2.20 5.95
CA ARG A 150 -6.38 -2.37 5.66
C ARG A 150 -6.07 -2.09 4.21
N VAL A 151 -6.88 -2.61 3.28
CA VAL A 151 -6.70 -2.38 1.83
C VAL A 151 -6.78 -0.88 1.53
N LEU A 152 -7.79 -0.19 2.04
CA LEU A 152 -7.91 1.26 1.86
C LEU A 152 -6.72 2.02 2.45
N GLY A 153 -6.24 1.59 3.61
CA GLY A 153 -5.05 2.15 4.25
C GLY A 153 -3.81 2.03 3.39
N PHE A 154 -3.54 0.86 2.79
CA PHE A 154 -2.40 0.67 1.90
C PHE A 154 -2.58 1.34 0.54
N TYR A 155 -3.80 1.37 -0.01
CA TYR A 155 -4.08 2.01 -1.30
C TYR A 155 -3.88 3.53 -1.26
N GLN A 156 -4.29 4.18 -0.16
CA GLN A 156 -4.18 5.63 0.02
C GLN A 156 -2.76 6.11 0.33
N GLN A 157 -1.83 5.19 0.60
CA GLN A 157 -0.44 5.58 0.78
C GLN A 157 0.07 6.09 -0.57
N PRO A 158 0.65 7.31 -0.64
CA PRO A 158 1.24 7.79 -1.87
C PRO A 158 2.30 6.78 -2.29
N HIS A 159 2.06 6.12 -3.41
CA HIS A 159 3.10 5.42 -4.15
C HIS A 159 4.10 6.51 -4.54
N ARG A 160 5.10 6.74 -3.70
CA ARG A 160 6.37 7.23 -4.20
C ARG A 160 6.72 6.24 -5.29
N SER A 161 6.70 6.72 -6.53
CA SER A 161 7.36 6.07 -7.65
C SER A 161 8.59 5.38 -7.09
N THR A 162 8.77 4.09 -7.43
CA THR A 162 10.01 3.35 -7.20
C THR A 162 11.15 4.35 -7.18
N PRO A 163 11.81 4.59 -6.03
CA PRO A 163 12.89 5.53 -6.08
C PRO A 163 13.93 4.90 -7.00
N VAL A 164 14.03 5.48 -8.20
CA VAL A 164 15.24 5.47 -9.00
C VAL A 164 16.23 6.24 -8.13
N PHE A 165 16.80 5.54 -7.15
CA PHE A 165 17.97 6.03 -6.47
C PHE A 165 19.10 5.89 -7.47
N ALA A 166 19.50 7.04 -7.99
CA ALA A 166 20.72 7.23 -8.74
C ALA A 166 21.84 6.43 -8.09
N GLN A 167 22.59 5.73 -8.94
CA GLN A 167 23.82 5.08 -8.55
C GLN A 167 24.72 6.12 -7.88
N VAL A 168 25.09 5.86 -6.64
CA VAL A 168 26.32 6.43 -6.07
C VAL A 168 27.30 5.28 -6.03
N GLU A 169 28.28 5.41 -6.90
CA GLU A 169 29.37 4.51 -7.18
C GLU A 169 30.33 4.48 -5.98
N ASP A 170 30.59 3.25 -5.53
CA ASP A 170 31.78 2.71 -4.88
C ASP A 170 32.79 3.66 -4.21
N GLN A 171 32.93 3.54 -2.87
CA GLN A 171 34.26 3.48 -2.23
C GLN A 171 34.23 2.52 -1.03
N GLN A 172 34.81 1.33 -1.24
CA GLN A 172 35.65 0.54 -0.34
C GLN A 172 35.36 0.58 1.18
N VAL A 173 35.03 -0.58 1.78
CA VAL A 173 35.92 -1.31 2.71
C VAL A 173 35.48 -2.79 2.77
N ASN A 174 36.33 -3.68 2.26
CA ASN A 174 36.39 -5.08 2.65
C ASN A 174 37.45 -5.22 3.75
N THR A 175 37.08 -5.65 4.96
CA THR A 175 37.73 -6.68 5.81
C THR A 175 37.08 -6.69 7.21
N LEU A 176 36.90 -7.89 7.77
CA LEU A 176 36.27 -8.15 9.06
C LEU A 176 36.92 -7.39 10.23
N ASP A 177 36.10 -6.86 11.14
CA ASP A 177 36.52 -6.53 12.51
C ASP A 177 35.47 -7.04 13.52
N PRO A 178 35.82 -7.92 14.48
CA PRO A 178 34.95 -8.33 15.59
C PRO A 178 34.90 -7.27 16.70
N GLN A 179 34.75 -5.99 16.33
CA GLN A 179 34.42 -4.90 17.23
C GLN A 179 32.92 -4.62 17.24
N VAL A 180 32.19 -5.52 17.90
CA VAL A 180 30.93 -5.20 18.54
C VAL A 180 31.25 -4.30 19.74
N ASN A 181 31.33 -2.98 19.56
CA ASN A 181 31.07 -1.97 20.59
C ASN A 181 31.25 -0.54 20.07
N THR A 182 30.40 0.36 20.56
CA THR A 182 30.39 1.84 20.41
C THR A 182 29.58 2.50 19.28
N LEU A 183 28.44 1.93 18.89
CA LEU A 183 27.36 2.70 18.24
C LEU A 183 26.22 2.93 19.25
N ASP A 184 26.41 4.03 19.99
CA ASP A 184 25.55 4.84 20.86
C ASP A 184 24.62 4.16 21.90
N PRO A 185 24.82 4.40 23.22
CA PRO A 185 23.84 4.10 24.27
C PRO A 185 22.41 4.56 23.94
N GLN A 186 22.25 5.68 23.22
CA GLN A 186 20.94 6.17 22.77
C GLN A 186 20.31 5.21 21.75
N VAL A 187 21.05 4.78 20.73
CA VAL A 187 20.55 3.82 19.73
C VAL A 187 20.19 2.50 20.39
N ASN A 188 21.04 1.98 21.28
CA ASN A 188 20.75 0.74 22.00
C ASN A 188 19.49 0.87 22.88
N ALA A 189 19.34 1.98 23.62
CA ALA A 189 18.17 2.22 24.44
C ALA A 189 16.89 2.34 23.60
N LEU A 190 16.96 2.99 22.42
CA LEU A 190 15.81 3.16 21.54
C LEU A 190 15.42 1.86 20.86
N VAL A 191 16.38 1.10 20.34
CA VAL A 191 16.14 -0.24 19.77
C VAL A 191 15.45 -1.13 20.80
N GLU A 192 15.89 -1.10 22.05
CA GLU A 192 15.26 -1.90 23.10
C GLU A 192 13.87 -1.38 23.50
N ALA A 193 13.69 -0.07 23.58
CA ALA A 193 12.39 0.53 23.84
C ALA A 193 11.35 0.21 22.76
N LEU A 194 11.76 0.18 21.49
CA LEU A 194 10.92 -0.26 20.37
C LEU A 194 10.50 -1.72 20.51
N ARG A 195 11.44 -2.60 20.90
CA ARG A 195 11.18 -4.02 21.16
C ARG A 195 10.17 -4.23 22.30
N LEU A 196 10.34 -3.53 23.41
CA LEU A 196 9.47 -3.63 24.58
C LEU A 196 8.08 -3.04 24.34
N SER A 197 7.98 -2.06 23.45
CA SER A 197 6.72 -1.41 23.08
C SER A 197 5.96 -2.12 21.98
N ALA A 198 6.66 -2.96 21.20
CA ALA A 198 6.09 -3.77 20.15
C ALA A 198 5.02 -4.70 20.74
N PRO A 199 3.91 -4.93 20.02
CA PRO A 199 3.04 -6.05 20.31
C PRO A 199 3.85 -7.34 20.43
N PRO A 200 3.40 -8.31 21.25
CA PRO A 200 4.10 -9.59 21.35
C PRO A 200 4.32 -10.17 19.96
N ASN A 201 5.57 -10.54 19.65
CA ASN A 201 5.87 -11.23 18.41
C ASN A 201 5.10 -12.53 18.39
N ARG A 202 4.05 -12.58 17.56
CA ARG A 202 3.14 -13.71 17.49
C ARG A 202 3.32 -14.36 16.14
N PRO A 203 3.25 -15.70 16.09
CA PRO A 203 3.12 -16.37 14.82
C PRO A 203 1.96 -15.74 14.04
N ASN A 204 2.27 -15.20 12.86
CA ASN A 204 1.31 -14.74 11.86
C ASN A 204 0.57 -13.43 12.17
N ASP A 205 1.19 -12.51 12.89
CA ASP A 205 0.74 -11.12 13.00
C ASP A 205 1.07 -10.27 11.75
N GLY A 206 1.77 -10.85 10.77
CA GLY A 206 2.17 -10.18 9.53
C GLY A 206 3.44 -9.33 9.68
N MET A 207 4.06 -9.36 10.85
CA MET A 207 5.29 -8.67 11.17
C MET A 207 6.37 -9.70 11.54
N TYR A 208 7.63 -9.28 11.50
CA TYR A 208 8.77 -10.16 11.70
C TYR A 208 9.73 -9.60 12.72
N SER A 209 10.37 -10.49 13.45
CA SER A 209 11.21 -10.31 14.61
C SER A 209 10.48 -9.71 15.80
N GLN A 210 11.19 -9.68 16.93
CA GLN A 210 10.77 -9.01 18.16
C GLN A 210 10.54 -7.49 18.02
N TRP A 211 10.91 -6.87 16.90
CA TRP A 211 10.63 -5.46 16.61
C TRP A 211 9.41 -5.24 15.72
N GLN A 212 8.76 -6.31 15.26
CA GLN A 212 7.59 -6.24 14.39
C GLN A 212 7.89 -5.41 13.13
N VAL A 213 8.84 -5.89 12.32
CA VAL A 213 9.25 -5.28 11.05
C VAL A 213 8.37 -5.80 9.93
N LEU A 214 7.94 -4.92 9.02
CA LEU A 214 7.13 -5.31 7.87
C LEU A 214 7.94 -6.21 6.91
N PRO A 215 7.37 -7.29 6.36
CA PRO A 215 8.08 -8.17 5.43
C PRO A 215 8.61 -7.45 4.18
N ALA A 216 7.86 -6.45 3.69
CA ALA A 216 8.20 -5.74 2.47
C ALA A 216 9.48 -4.88 2.57
N ILE A 217 9.86 -4.45 3.78
CA ILE A 217 11.05 -3.60 3.99
C ILE A 217 12.31 -4.41 4.33
N ILE A 218 12.15 -5.65 4.81
CA ILE A 218 13.25 -6.51 5.26
C ILE A 218 14.33 -6.69 4.18
N PRO A 219 14.03 -7.04 2.91
CA PRO A 219 15.07 -7.24 1.90
C PRO A 219 15.91 -5.98 1.65
N SER A 220 15.27 -4.81 1.65
CA SER A 220 15.94 -3.53 1.42
C SER A 220 16.82 -3.16 2.62
N TRP A 221 16.29 -3.24 3.83
CA TRP A 221 17.03 -2.90 5.05
C TRP A 221 18.23 -3.83 5.28
N THR A 222 18.05 -5.14 5.03
CA THR A 222 19.13 -6.12 5.17
C THR A 222 20.19 -5.98 4.09
N SER A 223 19.81 -5.66 2.85
CA SER A 223 20.78 -5.31 1.80
C SER A 223 21.62 -4.09 2.20
N GLN A 224 20.96 -3.03 2.70
CA GLN A 224 21.62 -1.79 3.09
C GLN A 224 22.55 -1.97 4.31
N CYS A 225 22.09 -2.69 5.33
CA CYS A 225 22.76 -2.74 6.64
C CYS A 225 23.60 -4.00 6.87
N ALA A 226 23.35 -5.08 6.13
CA ALA A 226 24.06 -6.36 6.26
C ALA A 226 24.70 -6.83 4.93
N GLY A 227 24.58 -6.04 3.85
CA GLY A 227 25.21 -6.31 2.56
C GLY A 227 24.51 -7.38 1.71
N GLN A 228 23.43 -7.98 2.20
CA GLN A 228 22.66 -8.98 1.47
C GLN A 228 21.18 -8.90 1.82
N ALA A 229 20.33 -9.04 0.80
CA ALA A 229 18.89 -9.09 0.99
C ALA A 229 18.48 -10.42 1.64
N MET A 230 17.82 -10.34 2.79
CA MET A 230 17.21 -11.48 3.47
C MET A 230 15.72 -11.57 3.15
N THR A 231 15.21 -12.78 3.12
CA THR A 231 13.77 -13.03 3.20
C THR A 231 13.25 -12.76 4.62
N PRO A 232 11.94 -12.50 4.79
CA PRO A 232 11.34 -12.36 6.12
C PRO A 232 11.59 -13.56 7.05
N ALA A 233 11.53 -14.78 6.52
CA ALA A 233 11.80 -15.99 7.30
C ALA A 233 13.27 -16.09 7.77
N GLN A 234 14.22 -15.73 6.91
CA GLN A 234 15.64 -15.65 7.31
C GLN A 234 15.85 -14.57 8.38
N PHE A 235 15.15 -13.44 8.26
CA PHE A 235 15.23 -12.34 9.23
C PHE A 235 14.62 -12.72 10.59
N GLU A 236 13.50 -13.47 10.61
CA GLU A 236 12.94 -14.04 11.85
C GLU A 236 13.89 -15.02 12.51
N ALA A 237 14.52 -15.89 11.72
CA ALA A 237 15.37 -16.96 12.20
C ALA A 237 16.72 -16.47 12.75
N ASP A 238 17.13 -15.23 12.44
CA ASP A 238 18.38 -14.63 12.90
C ASP A 238 18.14 -13.34 13.71
N PRO A 239 17.79 -13.47 15.00
CA PRO A 239 17.49 -12.32 15.86
C PRO A 239 18.70 -11.39 16.07
N THR A 240 19.93 -11.90 15.92
CA THR A 240 21.15 -11.11 16.04
C THR A 240 21.32 -10.18 14.84
N THR A 241 21.17 -10.71 13.63
CA THR A 241 21.18 -9.90 12.41
C THR A 241 19.97 -8.97 12.38
N ALA A 242 18.78 -9.42 12.78
CA ALA A 242 17.60 -8.57 12.88
C ALA A 242 17.83 -7.36 13.79
N ARG A 243 18.40 -7.57 14.98
CA ARG A 243 18.79 -6.48 15.90
C ARG A 243 19.74 -5.50 15.24
N SER A 244 20.77 -6.02 14.57
CA SER A 244 21.83 -5.20 13.96
C SER A 244 21.29 -4.33 12.83
N VAL A 245 20.39 -4.89 12.01
CA VAL A 245 19.70 -4.16 10.94
C VAL A 245 18.78 -3.08 11.52
N VAL A 246 17.98 -3.40 12.55
CA VAL A 246 17.13 -2.40 13.22
C VAL A 246 17.98 -1.30 13.82
N ALA A 247 19.09 -1.61 14.49
CA ALA A 247 20.00 -0.61 15.04
C ALA A 247 20.61 0.31 13.97
N CYS A 248 21.03 -0.26 12.83
CA CYS A 248 21.53 0.50 11.68
C CYS A 248 20.50 1.52 11.17
N ILE A 249 19.24 1.10 11.01
CA ILE A 249 18.15 1.96 10.54
C ILE A 249 17.76 3.02 11.58
N ILE A 250 17.61 2.62 12.84
CA ILE A 250 17.25 3.52 13.94
C ILE A 250 18.35 4.57 14.17
N LYS A 251 19.63 4.20 14.04
CA LYS A 251 20.71 5.17 14.13
C LYS A 251 20.55 6.28 13.10
N ARG A 252 20.36 5.90 11.83
CA ARG A 252 20.19 6.87 10.74
C ARG A 252 19.02 7.82 11.01
N GLU A 253 17.88 7.27 11.41
CA GLU A 253 16.68 8.10 11.62
C GLU A 253 16.80 8.98 12.88
N LEU A 254 17.40 8.47 13.94
CA LEU A 254 17.64 9.23 15.15
C LEU A 254 18.60 10.42 14.91
N GLU A 255 19.64 10.25 14.09
CA GLU A 255 20.56 11.33 13.71
C GLU A 255 19.85 12.46 12.93
N ILE A 256 18.93 12.10 12.03
CA ILE A 256 18.08 13.04 11.31
C ILE A 256 17.22 13.83 12.31
N GLU A 257 16.51 13.11 13.20
CA GLU A 257 15.57 13.74 14.12
C GLU A 257 16.25 14.53 15.24
N LEU A 258 17.48 14.18 15.62
CA LEU A 258 18.32 14.99 16.50
C LEU A 258 18.64 16.33 15.85
N THR A 259 19.05 16.32 14.59
CA THR A 259 19.32 17.56 13.83
C THR A 259 18.06 18.43 13.74
N ASP A 260 16.94 17.84 13.34
CA ASP A 260 15.66 18.53 13.13
C ASP A 260 14.96 19.01 14.41
N SER A 261 15.41 18.52 15.57
CA SER A 261 14.90 18.92 16.88
C SER A 261 15.80 19.92 17.60
N GLY A 262 16.88 20.39 16.95
CA GLY A 262 17.87 21.25 17.59
C GLY A 262 18.64 20.50 18.69
N ASN A 263 18.98 19.23 18.44
CA ASN A 263 19.62 18.29 19.36
C ASN A 263 18.81 17.97 20.62
N ASN A 264 17.47 18.07 20.55
CA ASN A 264 16.62 17.66 21.67
C ASN A 264 16.36 16.15 21.63
N GLU A 265 17.10 15.40 22.44
CA GLU A 265 17.06 13.93 22.50
C GLU A 265 15.64 13.37 22.63
N MET A 266 14.83 13.88 23.56
CA MET A 266 13.48 13.35 23.79
C MET A 266 12.52 13.66 22.64
N ILE A 267 12.68 14.81 21.98
CA ILE A 267 11.91 15.14 20.77
C ILE A 267 12.35 14.21 19.62
N ALA A 268 13.65 13.98 19.46
CA ALA A 268 14.19 13.11 18.42
C ALA A 268 13.74 11.65 18.58
N VAL A 269 13.79 11.13 19.81
CA VAL A 269 13.29 9.79 20.15
C VAL A 269 11.81 9.66 19.87
N ARG A 270 10.99 10.65 20.27
CA ARG A 270 9.55 10.67 19.99
C ARG A 270 9.26 10.63 18.49
N ARG A 271 9.98 11.43 17.72
CA ARG A 271 9.82 11.53 16.26
C ARG A 271 10.26 10.25 15.56
N THR A 272 11.38 9.66 15.99
CA THR A 272 11.87 8.36 15.50
C THR A 272 10.86 7.24 15.80
N ALA A 273 10.27 7.21 16.99
CA ALA A 273 9.22 6.24 17.34
C ALA A 273 7.93 6.44 16.53
N CYS A 274 7.59 7.69 16.23
CA CYS A 274 6.45 8.00 15.34
C CYS A 274 6.73 7.55 13.91
N TRP A 275 7.95 7.78 13.42
CA TRP A 275 8.41 7.31 12.12
C TRP A 275 8.37 5.79 12.02
N TRP A 276 8.82 5.09 13.07
CA TRP A 276 8.76 3.62 13.12
C TRP A 276 7.35 3.08 12.85
N MET A 277 6.32 3.71 13.42
CA MET A 277 4.93 3.28 13.28
C MET A 277 4.27 3.71 11.97
N THR A 278 4.69 4.83 11.38
CA THR A 278 3.90 5.52 10.35
C THR A 278 4.68 5.88 9.08
N GLY A 279 5.99 5.68 9.09
CA GLY A 279 6.91 6.19 8.08
C GLY A 279 7.08 7.72 8.11
N LYS A 280 6.54 8.41 9.12
CA LYS A 280 6.62 9.88 9.28
C LYS A 280 7.02 10.26 10.71
N PRO A 281 7.89 11.26 10.91
CA PRO A 281 8.32 11.67 12.24
C PRO A 281 7.27 12.47 13.03
N SER A 282 6.10 12.73 12.44
CA SER A 282 5.03 13.53 13.05
C SER A 282 3.65 12.96 12.75
N GLY A 283 2.65 13.39 13.52
CA GLY A 283 1.26 12.94 13.39
C GLY A 283 0.83 11.90 14.44
N CYS A 284 1.74 11.42 15.28
CA CYS A 284 1.45 10.46 16.37
C CYS A 284 1.01 11.16 17.66
N ASN A 285 -0.01 12.02 17.59
CA ASN A 285 -0.49 12.81 18.73
C ASN A 285 -1.77 12.26 19.37
N SER A 286 -2.42 11.28 18.75
CA SER A 286 -3.63 10.63 19.28
C SER A 286 -3.74 9.16 18.87
N GLY A 287 -4.61 8.42 19.57
CA GLY A 287 -4.93 7.02 19.25
C GLY A 287 -3.77 6.04 19.48
N ALA A 288 -3.86 4.88 18.84
CA ALA A 288 -2.93 3.76 19.07
C ALA A 288 -1.46 4.09 18.76
N THR A 289 -1.20 4.97 17.79
CA THR A 289 0.16 5.41 17.46
C THR A 289 0.74 6.32 18.54
N ALA A 290 -0.06 7.20 19.14
CA ALA A 290 0.37 7.98 20.29
C ALA A 290 0.63 7.08 21.51
N ASP A 291 -0.25 6.12 21.79
CA ASP A 291 -0.07 5.17 22.90
C ASP A 291 1.21 4.35 22.75
N TYR A 292 1.52 3.91 21.52
CA TYR A 292 2.78 3.23 21.22
C TYR A 292 3.98 4.14 21.47
N VAL A 293 3.98 5.36 20.92
CA VAL A 293 5.07 6.33 21.10
C VAL A 293 5.30 6.64 22.58
N GLN A 294 4.24 6.77 23.38
CA GLN A 294 4.37 6.99 24.83
C GLN A 294 5.04 5.81 25.55
N ARG A 295 4.73 4.56 25.18
CA ARG A 295 5.42 3.39 25.72
C ARG A 295 6.91 3.40 25.37
N VAL A 296 7.25 3.74 24.13
CA VAL A 296 8.66 3.83 23.69
C VAL A 296 9.40 4.87 24.52
N LEU A 297 8.82 6.06 24.72
CA LEU A 297 9.43 7.11 25.55
C LEU A 297 9.66 6.65 27.00
N GLY A 298 8.68 5.94 27.59
CA GLY A 298 8.81 5.40 28.93
C GLY A 298 9.96 4.40 29.08
N PHE A 299 10.01 3.38 28.19
CA PHE A 299 11.09 2.39 28.22
C PHE A 299 12.46 3.00 27.88
N TYR A 300 12.51 3.97 26.97
CA TYR A 300 13.74 4.67 26.63
C TYR A 300 14.32 5.41 27.83
N GLN A 301 13.50 6.19 28.54
CA GLN A 301 13.92 6.92 29.75
C GLN A 301 14.38 5.97 30.87
N GLN A 302 13.68 4.84 31.05
CA GLN A 302 14.08 3.81 32.00
C GLN A 302 15.47 3.24 31.67
N HIS A 303 15.72 2.86 30.42
CA HIS A 303 17.03 2.36 29.98
C HIS A 303 18.15 3.40 30.10
N ARG A 304 17.86 4.68 29.83
CA ARG A 304 18.85 5.77 30.00
C ARG A 304 19.21 6.00 31.46
N SER A 305 18.25 5.85 32.37
CA SER A 305 18.45 6.04 33.82
C SER A 305 19.21 4.90 34.48
N THR A 306 19.23 3.70 33.87
CA THR A 306 19.89 2.51 34.43
C THR A 306 21.34 2.35 33.95
N ASN A 307 21.77 3.15 32.96
CA ASN A 307 23.10 3.11 32.33
C ASN A 307 23.90 4.42 32.53
N LEU A 308 23.42 5.31 33.41
CA LEU A 308 24.13 6.49 33.93
C LEU A 308 24.65 6.17 35.33
#